data_AF-A0A660YXL9-F1
#
_entry.id   AF-A0A660YXL9-F1
#
_cell.length_a   1.000
_cell.length_b   1.000
_cell.length_c   1.000
_cell.angle_alpha   90.00
_cell.angle_beta   90.00
_cell.angle_gamma   90.00
#
_symmetry.space_group_name_H-M   'P 1'
#
loop_
_entity.id
_entity.type
_entity.pdbx_description
1 polymer ?
#
loop_
_entity_poly.entity_id
_entity_poly.type
_entity_poly.pdbx_seq_one_letter_code
_entity_poly.pdbx_strand_id
1 'polypeptide(L)'
;MITRNPAIEQPDFKSVFPDMADKLIKEEIYTVIPMIIKNKNVGLLLFGLKHSGSHFAGRDIELLWAAANQAAVSIENSRLYETEVEKQKIERDLDLARKIQQGLLPACIPEVGNLDICGEMIPAMQVGGDYYDLLPVDGSTSKLFVVVGDVSGKGLSASLYMTKLQTMMQLYCTPGKTPKEILVDVNKRMYDEIERNWF
;
A
#
# COMPACT_ATOMS: atom_id res chain seq x y z
N MET A 1 -24.57 -21.42 -15.05
CA MET A 1 -25.63 -22.43 -15.00
C MET A 1 -25.85 -22.75 -13.53
N ILE A 2 -26.82 -22.09 -12.88
CA ILE A 2 -27.07 -22.26 -11.44
C ILE A 2 -28.05 -23.42 -11.34
N THR A 3 -27.57 -24.59 -10.92
CA THR A 3 -28.35 -25.80 -10.73
C THR A 3 -29.40 -25.58 -9.63
N ARG A 4 -30.59 -26.17 -9.81
CA ARG A 4 -31.73 -26.16 -8.87
C ARG A 4 -31.43 -26.79 -7.49
N ASN A 5 -30.24 -27.33 -7.28
CA ASN A 5 -29.79 -27.91 -6.02
C ASN A 5 -28.62 -27.07 -5.47
N PRO A 6 -28.76 -26.43 -4.30
CA PRO A 6 -27.70 -25.64 -3.68
C PRO A 6 -26.55 -26.50 -3.12
N ALA A 7 -26.72 -27.81 -3.04
CA ALA A 7 -25.70 -28.74 -2.57
C ALA A 7 -25.02 -29.49 -3.72
N ILE A 8 -23.71 -29.71 -3.57
CA ILE A 8 -22.93 -30.62 -4.40
C ILE A 8 -22.76 -31.90 -3.58
N GLU A 9 -23.25 -33.02 -4.11
CA GLU A 9 -23.19 -34.31 -3.42
C GLU A 9 -21.98 -35.12 -3.91
N GLN A 10 -21.55 -36.10 -3.10
CA GLN A 10 -20.38 -36.92 -3.37
C GLN A 10 -20.29 -37.51 -4.80
N PRO A 11 -21.39 -37.99 -5.43
CA PRO A 11 -21.35 -38.49 -6.81
C PRO A 11 -20.88 -37.43 -7.83
N ASP A 12 -21.14 -36.15 -7.55
CA ASP A 12 -20.80 -35.04 -8.43
C ASP A 12 -19.40 -34.47 -8.18
N PHE A 13 -18.71 -34.89 -7.11
CA PHE A 13 -17.40 -34.32 -6.73
C PHE A 13 -16.36 -34.44 -7.83
N LYS A 14 -16.29 -35.57 -8.54
CA LYS A 14 -15.33 -35.75 -9.63
C LYS A 14 -15.58 -34.80 -10.81
N SER A 15 -16.83 -34.40 -11.01
CA SER A 15 -17.19 -33.45 -12.06
C SER A 15 -16.92 -32.00 -11.65
N VAL A 16 -17.15 -31.66 -10.37
CA VAL A 16 -17.08 -30.27 -9.90
C VAL A 16 -15.71 -29.92 -9.31
N PHE A 17 -15.03 -30.89 -8.73
CA PHE A 17 -13.75 -30.74 -8.02
C PHE A 17 -12.74 -31.83 -8.46
N PRO A 18 -12.36 -31.90 -9.75
CA PRO A 18 -11.56 -33.00 -10.29
C PRO A 18 -10.25 -33.26 -9.51
N ASP A 19 -9.59 -32.19 -9.05
CA ASP A 19 -8.31 -32.28 -8.33
C ASP A 19 -8.46 -32.55 -6.82
N MET A 20 -9.66 -32.38 -6.26
CA MET A 20 -9.92 -32.49 -4.82
C MET A 20 -10.88 -33.63 -4.45
N ALA A 21 -11.56 -34.23 -5.43
CA ALA A 21 -12.60 -35.23 -5.20
C ALA A 21 -12.11 -36.40 -4.34
N ASP A 22 -10.95 -36.97 -4.67
CA ASP A 22 -10.40 -38.11 -3.92
C ASP A 22 -10.04 -37.73 -2.48
N LYS A 23 -9.59 -36.48 -2.25
CA LYS A 23 -9.34 -35.96 -0.90
C LYS A 23 -10.64 -35.78 -0.12
N LEU A 24 -11.66 -35.17 -0.73
CA LEU A 24 -12.97 -34.99 -0.09
C LEU A 24 -13.61 -36.34 0.29
N ILE A 25 -13.51 -37.33 -0.59
CA ILE A 25 -14.01 -38.69 -0.33
C ILE A 25 -13.23 -39.35 0.81
N LYS A 26 -11.90 -39.21 0.82
CA LYS A 26 -11.04 -39.76 1.88
C LYS A 26 -11.32 -39.16 3.26
N GLU A 27 -11.65 -37.87 3.31
CA GLU A 27 -12.03 -37.16 4.54
C GLU A 27 -13.51 -37.37 4.93
N GLU A 28 -14.17 -38.39 4.37
CA GLU A 28 -15.57 -38.75 4.65
C GLU A 28 -16.56 -37.59 4.44
N ILE A 29 -16.29 -36.73 3.45
CA ILE A 29 -17.20 -35.65 3.05
C ILE A 29 -18.23 -36.20 2.06
N TYR A 30 -19.51 -35.95 2.35
CA TYR A 30 -20.63 -36.41 1.53
C TYR A 30 -21.42 -35.27 0.89
N THR A 31 -21.38 -34.08 1.50
CA THR A 31 -22.14 -32.92 1.03
C THR A 31 -21.26 -31.67 1.09
N VAL A 32 -21.23 -30.90 0.01
CA VAL A 32 -20.54 -29.63 -0.09
C VAL A 32 -21.54 -28.52 -0.39
N ILE A 33 -21.52 -27.49 0.45
CA ILE A 33 -22.38 -26.32 0.29
C ILE A 33 -21.48 -25.11 -0.05
N PRO A 34 -21.54 -24.57 -1.28
CA PRO A 34 -20.73 -23.42 -1.64
C PRO A 34 -21.25 -22.14 -0.96
N MET A 35 -20.32 -21.31 -0.50
CA MET A 35 -20.61 -19.97 0.03
C MET A 35 -20.51 -18.98 -1.13
N ILE A 36 -21.63 -18.44 -1.60
CA ILE A 36 -21.67 -17.61 -2.83
C ILE A 36 -22.14 -16.19 -2.52
N ILE A 37 -21.39 -15.20 -3.00
CA ILE A 37 -21.76 -13.77 -2.95
C ILE A 37 -21.65 -13.18 -4.35
N LYS A 38 -22.69 -12.48 -4.82
CA LYS A 38 -22.71 -11.82 -6.15
C LYS A 38 -22.17 -12.72 -7.26
N ASN A 39 -22.59 -13.99 -7.25
CA ASN A 39 -22.19 -15.03 -8.23
C ASN A 39 -20.70 -15.47 -8.17
N LYS A 40 -19.98 -15.15 -7.09
CA LYS A 40 -18.62 -15.60 -6.82
C LYS A 40 -18.60 -16.53 -5.60
N ASN A 41 -17.94 -17.67 -5.73
CA ASN A 41 -17.69 -18.57 -4.60
C ASN A 41 -16.59 -17.97 -3.70
N VAL A 42 -16.89 -17.78 -2.42
CA VAL A 42 -15.95 -17.27 -1.39
C VAL A 42 -15.45 -18.38 -0.45
N GLY A 43 -16.00 -19.60 -0.54
CA GLY A 43 -15.53 -20.76 0.21
C GLY A 43 -16.52 -21.93 0.17
N LEU A 44 -16.16 -23.03 0.82
CA LEU A 44 -16.98 -24.25 0.85
C LEU A 44 -17.23 -24.66 2.30
N LEU A 45 -18.47 -25.04 2.61
CA LEU A 45 -18.77 -25.80 3.82
C LEU A 45 -18.84 -27.28 3.46
N LEU A 46 -18.05 -28.08 4.16
CA LEU A 46 -17.91 -29.52 3.93
C LEU A 46 -18.61 -30.27 5.06
N PHE A 47 -19.49 -31.21 4.70
CA PHE A 47 -20.26 -31.97 5.67
C PHE A 47 -20.08 -33.48 5.43
N GLY A 48 -19.80 -34.19 6.53
CA GLY A 48 -19.89 -35.64 6.59
C GLY A 48 -21.33 -36.10 6.80
N LEU A 49 -21.51 -37.24 7.45
CA LEU A 49 -22.84 -37.72 7.86
C LEU A 49 -23.37 -36.95 9.07
N LYS A 50 -24.69 -36.94 9.24
CA LYS A 50 -25.31 -36.49 10.50
C LYS A 50 -24.92 -37.43 11.64
N HIS A 51 -25.10 -36.98 12.88
CA HIS A 51 -24.97 -37.83 14.06
C HIS A 51 -25.86 -39.09 14.03
N SER A 52 -26.99 -39.05 13.31
CA SER A 52 -27.86 -40.20 13.07
C SER A 52 -27.31 -41.22 12.07
N GLY A 53 -26.17 -40.94 11.43
CA GLY A 53 -25.59 -41.74 10.34
C GLY A 53 -26.23 -41.53 8.98
N SER A 54 -27.25 -40.68 8.86
CA SER A 54 -27.92 -40.36 7.59
C SER A 54 -27.29 -39.14 6.89
N HIS A 55 -27.42 -39.06 5.57
CA HIS A 55 -27.05 -37.88 4.78
C HIS A 55 -27.92 -36.64 5.08
N PHE A 56 -27.39 -35.46 4.75
CA PHE A 56 -28.15 -34.21 4.71
C PHE A 56 -29.05 -34.20 3.48
N ALA A 57 -30.34 -33.88 3.66
CA ALA A 57 -31.32 -33.89 2.58
C ALA A 57 -32.48 -32.94 2.89
N GLY A 58 -33.20 -32.51 1.85
CA GLY A 58 -34.40 -31.68 1.98
C GLY A 58 -34.17 -30.42 2.82
N ARG A 59 -34.91 -30.29 3.92
CA ARG A 59 -34.88 -29.10 4.79
C ARG A 59 -33.52 -28.84 5.42
N ASP A 60 -32.70 -29.87 5.63
CA ASP A 60 -31.35 -29.64 6.17
C ASP A 60 -30.47 -28.91 5.15
N ILE A 61 -30.58 -29.25 3.87
CA ILE A 61 -29.84 -28.58 2.80
C ILE A 61 -30.26 -27.11 2.69
N GLU A 62 -31.56 -26.81 2.84
CA GLU A 62 -32.04 -25.42 2.87
C GLU A 62 -31.44 -24.62 4.03
N LEU A 63 -31.40 -25.22 5.23
CA LEU A 63 -30.80 -24.60 6.41
C LEU A 63 -29.29 -24.41 6.24
N LEU A 64 -28.57 -25.43 5.75
CA LEU A 64 -27.15 -25.34 5.49
C LEU A 64 -26.83 -24.30 4.41
N TRP A 65 -27.67 -24.19 3.38
CA TRP A 65 -27.53 -23.16 2.35
C TRP A 65 -27.74 -21.75 2.92
N ALA A 66 -28.77 -21.55 3.74
CA ALA A 66 -28.99 -20.27 4.42
C ALA A 66 -27.82 -19.90 5.33
N ALA A 67 -27.31 -20.87 6.10
CA ALA A 67 -26.12 -20.69 6.94
C ALA A 67 -24.87 -20.39 6.10
N ALA A 68 -24.68 -21.08 4.97
CA ALA A 68 -23.57 -20.84 4.04
C ALA A 68 -23.61 -19.43 3.47
N ASN A 69 -24.79 -18.94 3.06
CA ASN A 69 -24.93 -17.57 2.56
C ASN A 69 -24.62 -16.53 3.66
N GLN A 70 -25.10 -16.75 4.88
CA GLN A 70 -24.82 -15.86 6.01
C GLN A 70 -23.33 -15.86 6.37
N ALA A 71 -22.70 -17.03 6.41
CA ALA A 71 -21.27 -17.19 6.64
C ALA A 71 -20.46 -16.52 5.53
N ALA A 72 -20.89 -16.66 4.27
CA ALA A 72 -20.27 -16.00 3.12
C ALA A 72 -20.21 -14.48 3.35
N VAL A 73 -21.36 -13.86 3.65
CA VAL A 73 -21.48 -12.42 3.88
C VAL A 73 -20.56 -11.98 5.02
N SER A 74 -20.58 -12.69 6.15
CA SER A 74 -19.73 -12.36 7.29
C SER A 74 -18.24 -12.45 6.96
N ILE A 75 -17.80 -13.50 6.26
CA ILE A 75 -16.39 -13.69 5.87
C ILE A 75 -15.95 -12.59 4.91
N GLU A 76 -16.75 -12.27 3.88
CA GLU A 76 -16.40 -11.23 2.92
C GLU A 76 -16.38 -9.85 3.58
N ASN A 77 -17.32 -9.57 4.49
CA ASN A 77 -17.32 -8.32 5.26
C ASN A 77 -16.06 -8.21 6.14
N SER A 78 -15.67 -9.28 6.84
CA SER A 78 -14.43 -9.28 7.64
C SER A 78 -13.21 -9.03 6.77
N ARG A 79 -13.12 -9.68 5.60
CA ARG A 79 -11.98 -9.49 4.68
C ARG A 79 -11.92 -8.07 4.11
N LEU A 80 -13.07 -7.52 3.75
CA LEU A 80 -13.18 -6.13 3.29
C LEU A 80 -12.78 -5.16 4.40
N TYR A 81 -13.22 -5.41 5.63
CA TYR A 81 -12.87 -4.60 6.78
C TYR A 81 -11.36 -4.63 7.07
N GLU A 82 -10.74 -5.81 7.06
CA GLU A 82 -9.28 -5.95 7.23
C GLU A 82 -8.50 -5.18 6.15
N THR A 83 -8.93 -5.31 4.89
CA THR A 83 -8.32 -4.59 3.76
C THR A 83 -8.45 -3.07 3.93
N GLU A 84 -9.62 -2.60 4.36
CA GLU A 84 -9.87 -1.18 4.59
C GLU A 84 -9.05 -0.64 5.76
N VAL A 85 -8.94 -1.40 6.86
CA VAL A 85 -8.10 -1.03 8.01
C VAL A 85 -6.63 -0.93 7.61
N GLU A 86 -6.12 -1.88 6.82
CA GLU A 86 -4.74 -1.85 6.33
C GLU A 86 -4.49 -0.65 5.40
N LYS A 87 -5.43 -0.36 4.50
CA LYS A 87 -5.37 0.82 3.64
C LYS A 87 -5.36 2.11 4.45
N GLN A 88 -6.23 2.25 5.44
CA GLN A 88 -6.27 3.42 6.33
C GLN A 88 -4.98 3.60 7.12
N LYS A 89 -4.33 2.49 7.53
CA LYS A 89 -3.02 2.55 8.18
C LYS A 89 -1.96 3.11 7.23
N ILE A 90 -1.90 2.61 6.00
CA ILE A 90 -0.96 3.11 4.97
C ILE A 90 -1.20 4.59 4.67
N GLU A 91 -2.46 5.01 4.54
CA GLU A 91 -2.80 6.42 4.31
C GLU A 91 -2.32 7.31 5.47
N ARG A 92 -2.53 6.89 6.73
CA ARG A 92 -2.04 7.64 7.91
C ARG A 92 -0.51 7.73 7.94
N ASP A 93 0.18 6.65 7.63
CA ASP A 93 1.66 6.64 7.60
C ASP A 93 2.19 7.57 6.50
N LEU A 94 1.54 7.61 5.33
CA LEU A 94 1.88 8.54 4.24
C LEU A 94 1.57 10.00 4.60
N ASP A 95 0.46 10.27 5.30
CA ASP A 95 0.14 11.61 5.79
C ASP A 95 1.15 12.12 6.82
N LEU A 96 1.64 11.23 7.69
CA LEU A 96 2.72 11.55 8.62
C LEU A 96 4.01 11.85 7.85
N ALA A 97 4.37 11.02 6.86
CA ALA A 97 5.54 11.25 6.02
C ALA A 97 5.45 12.59 5.27
N ARG A 98 4.27 12.95 4.77
CA ARG A 98 4.01 14.27 4.16
C ARG A 98 4.29 15.42 5.12
N LYS A 99 3.80 15.34 6.36
CA LYS A 99 4.04 16.37 7.38
C LYS A 99 5.52 16.51 7.70
N ILE A 100 6.25 15.40 7.78
CA ILE A 100 7.71 15.41 7.96
C ILE A 100 8.36 16.11 6.77
N GLN A 101 8.05 15.71 5.53
CA GLN A 101 8.61 16.30 4.32
C GLN A 101 8.33 17.82 4.22
N GLN A 102 7.11 18.25 4.54
CA GLN A 102 6.75 19.66 4.58
C GLN A 102 7.49 20.43 5.67
N GLY A 103 7.69 19.80 6.84
CA GLY A 103 8.45 20.40 7.94
C GLY A 103 9.94 20.54 7.67
N LEU A 104 10.47 19.86 6.66
CA LEU A 104 11.85 20.02 6.23
C LEU A 104 12.01 21.21 5.28
N LEU A 105 10.99 21.59 4.51
CA LEU A 105 11.06 22.74 3.59
C LEU A 105 11.32 24.06 4.34
N PRO A 106 11.79 25.12 3.65
CA PRO A 106 11.99 26.43 4.26
C PRO A 106 10.74 26.90 5.03
N ALA A 107 10.86 26.97 6.37
CA ALA A 107 9.76 27.38 7.25
C ALA A 107 9.40 28.86 7.10
N CYS A 108 10.39 29.68 6.70
CA CYS A 108 10.21 31.07 6.34
C CYS A 108 11.04 31.40 5.10
N ILE A 109 10.56 32.38 4.34
CA ILE A 109 11.32 32.95 3.25
C ILE A 109 12.33 33.94 3.86
N PRO A 110 13.65 33.78 3.64
CA PRO A 110 14.63 34.70 4.17
C PRO A 110 14.58 36.05 3.46
N GLU A 111 14.73 37.14 4.23
CA GLU A 111 14.87 38.48 3.67
C GLU A 111 16.30 38.67 3.12
N VAL A 112 16.40 38.86 1.80
CA VAL A 112 17.69 39.03 1.11
C VAL A 112 17.63 40.27 0.23
N GLY A 113 18.16 41.37 0.75
CA GLY A 113 18.26 42.66 0.06
C GLY A 113 16.90 43.17 -0.38
N ASN A 114 16.74 43.42 -1.68
CA ASN A 114 15.50 43.88 -2.30
C ASN A 114 14.81 42.79 -3.12
N LEU A 115 15.07 41.50 -2.82
CA LEU A 115 14.42 40.39 -3.52
C LEU A 115 13.04 40.11 -2.92
N ASP A 116 12.05 39.96 -3.79
CA ASP A 116 10.74 39.40 -3.45
C ASP A 116 10.76 37.90 -3.81
N ILE A 117 10.62 37.04 -2.82
CA ILE A 117 10.80 35.58 -2.96
C ILE A 117 9.53 34.89 -2.48
N CYS A 118 9.05 33.93 -3.27
CA CYS A 118 7.96 33.04 -2.90
C CYS A 118 8.30 31.61 -3.35
N GLY A 119 7.86 30.62 -2.60
CA GLY A 119 8.07 29.21 -2.90
C GLY A 119 6.96 28.36 -2.32
N GLU A 120 6.49 27.39 -3.09
CA GLU A 120 5.51 26.40 -2.67
C GLU A 120 5.84 25.07 -3.36
N MET A 121 5.62 23.96 -2.66
CA MET A 121 5.80 22.61 -3.19
C MET A 121 4.50 21.82 -3.05
N ILE A 122 3.89 21.49 -4.19
CA ILE A 122 2.62 20.75 -4.26
C ILE A 122 2.90 19.37 -4.86
N PRO A 123 3.03 18.32 -4.03
CA PRO A 123 3.31 16.98 -4.54
C PRO A 123 2.09 16.38 -5.25
N ALA A 124 2.35 15.59 -6.31
CA ALA A 124 1.30 14.89 -7.06
C ALA A 124 0.63 13.74 -6.26
N MET A 125 1.31 13.22 -5.25
CA MET A 125 0.83 12.21 -4.30
C MET A 125 0.93 12.76 -2.86
N GLN A 126 0.77 11.92 -1.84
CA GLN A 126 0.98 12.33 -0.44
C GLN A 126 2.40 12.89 -0.23
N VAL A 127 3.42 12.22 -0.80
CA VAL A 127 4.83 12.59 -0.74
C VAL A 127 5.46 12.57 -2.15
N GLY A 128 6.52 13.35 -2.35
CA GLY A 128 7.15 13.57 -3.68
C GLY A 128 8.66 13.55 -3.69
N GLY A 129 9.26 13.56 -4.88
CA GLY A 129 10.71 13.70 -5.09
C GLY A 129 11.18 15.15 -5.23
N ASP A 130 10.25 16.06 -5.49
CA ASP A 130 10.50 17.48 -5.64
C ASP A 130 11.00 18.10 -4.33
N TYR A 131 11.84 19.11 -4.46
CA TYR A 131 12.52 19.77 -3.37
C TYR A 131 12.84 21.21 -3.74
N TYR A 132 12.68 22.12 -2.78
CA TYR A 132 13.35 23.40 -2.83
C TYR A 132 13.88 23.81 -1.46
N ASP A 133 14.92 24.64 -1.44
CA ASP A 133 15.47 25.23 -0.21
C ASP A 133 16.05 26.62 -0.49
N LEU A 134 16.07 27.46 0.53
CA LEU A 134 16.51 28.85 0.50
C LEU A 134 17.50 29.04 1.66
N LEU A 135 18.79 28.99 1.35
CA LEU A 135 19.86 28.91 2.34
C LEU A 135 20.71 30.20 2.33
N PRO A 136 20.55 31.11 3.32
CA PRO A 136 21.35 32.32 3.41
C PRO A 136 22.83 32.01 3.63
N VAL A 137 23.71 32.64 2.87
CA VAL A 137 25.17 32.43 3.03
C VAL A 137 25.65 33.24 4.22
N ASP A 138 26.25 32.61 5.24
CA ASP A 138 26.73 33.26 6.47
C ASP A 138 25.67 34.05 7.26
N GLY A 139 24.38 33.71 7.11
CA GLY A 139 23.31 34.56 7.64
C GLY A 139 23.27 35.96 7.02
N SER A 140 23.93 36.15 5.88
CA SER A 140 23.97 37.43 5.18
C SER A 140 22.63 37.73 4.53
N THR A 141 22.30 39.02 4.47
CA THR A 141 21.13 39.55 3.78
C THR A 141 21.41 39.87 2.31
N SER A 142 22.54 39.42 1.75
CA SER A 142 22.95 39.77 0.37
C SER A 142 23.23 38.57 -0.53
N LYS A 143 23.41 37.37 0.04
CA LYS A 143 23.71 36.16 -0.72
C LYS A 143 22.84 35.01 -0.24
N LEU A 144 22.26 34.32 -1.21
CA LEU A 144 21.33 33.21 -0.99
C LEU A 144 21.69 32.08 -1.94
N PHE A 145 21.81 30.86 -1.42
CA PHE A 145 21.71 29.67 -2.25
C PHE A 145 20.23 29.33 -2.43
N VAL A 146 19.83 29.17 -3.68
CA VAL A 146 18.49 28.69 -4.05
C VAL A 146 18.67 27.29 -4.61
N VAL A 147 17.98 26.33 -4.02
CA VAL A 147 18.03 24.93 -4.43
C VAL A 147 16.67 24.54 -4.95
N VAL A 148 16.65 23.90 -6.11
CA VAL A 148 15.48 23.19 -6.63
C VAL A 148 15.97 21.85 -7.15
N GLY A 149 15.31 20.78 -6.77
CA GLY A 149 15.65 19.42 -7.16
C GLY A 149 14.41 18.61 -7.49
N ASP A 150 14.57 17.69 -8.42
CA ASP A 150 13.60 16.64 -8.74
C ASP A 150 14.33 15.30 -8.65
N VAL A 151 13.90 14.46 -7.71
CA VAL A 151 14.46 13.13 -7.53
C VAL A 151 13.68 12.14 -8.38
N SER A 152 14.38 11.48 -9.31
CA SER A 152 13.85 10.41 -10.14
C SER A 152 13.11 9.34 -9.32
N GLY A 153 11.84 9.12 -9.65
CA GLY A 153 10.97 8.17 -8.98
C GLY A 153 9.64 8.80 -8.61
N LYS A 154 8.85 8.14 -7.75
CA LYS A 154 7.60 8.69 -7.22
C LYS A 154 7.25 8.09 -5.86
N GLY A 155 6.50 8.83 -5.06
CA GLY A 155 6.01 8.37 -3.76
C GLY A 155 7.11 8.29 -2.71
N LEU A 156 6.99 7.31 -1.81
CA LEU A 156 7.78 7.26 -0.57
C LEU A 156 9.30 7.08 -0.80
N SER A 157 9.71 6.26 -1.77
CA SER A 157 11.13 6.05 -2.07
C SER A 157 11.80 7.35 -2.52
N ALA A 158 11.20 8.07 -3.47
CA ALA A 158 11.70 9.36 -3.94
C ALA A 158 11.77 10.39 -2.80
N SER A 159 10.78 10.42 -1.90
CA SER A 159 10.80 11.35 -0.75
C SER A 159 11.92 11.10 0.27
N LEU A 160 12.35 9.85 0.42
CA LEU A 160 13.47 9.51 1.32
C LEU A 160 14.80 10.00 0.75
N TYR A 161 15.02 9.79 -0.55
CA TYR A 161 16.19 10.34 -1.24
C TYR A 161 16.17 11.86 -1.29
N MET A 162 14.99 12.46 -1.48
CA MET A 162 14.80 13.90 -1.40
C MET A 162 15.25 14.43 -0.03
N THR A 163 14.74 13.86 1.07
CA THR A 163 15.10 14.23 2.44
C THR A 163 16.62 14.15 2.69
N LYS A 164 17.26 13.12 2.13
CA LYS A 164 18.70 12.94 2.20
C LYS A 164 19.46 14.01 1.41
N LEU A 165 19.06 14.26 0.15
CA LEU A 165 19.61 15.30 -0.70
C LEU A 165 19.51 16.66 0.01
N GLN A 166 18.34 16.97 0.57
CA GLN A 166 18.12 18.19 1.32
C GLN A 166 19.09 18.35 2.49
N THR A 167 19.22 17.31 3.32
CA THR A 167 20.15 17.32 4.46
C THR A 167 21.58 17.58 3.99
N MET A 168 21.99 16.97 2.88
CA MET A 168 23.31 17.20 2.29
C MET A 168 23.43 18.65 1.78
N MET A 169 22.45 19.18 1.07
CA MET A 169 22.49 20.58 0.60
C MET A 169 22.64 21.55 1.77
N GLN A 170 21.92 21.36 2.87
CA GLN A 170 22.07 22.17 4.09
C GLN A 170 23.49 22.08 4.69
N LEU A 171 24.14 20.92 4.62
CA LEU A 171 25.50 20.72 5.14
C LEU A 171 26.60 21.26 4.21
N TYR A 172 26.42 21.13 2.89
CA TYR A 172 27.45 21.45 1.90
C TYR A 172 27.35 22.87 1.34
N CYS A 173 26.20 23.55 1.45
CA CYS A 173 26.02 24.95 1.09
C CYS A 173 26.71 25.90 2.07
N THR A 174 28.03 25.84 2.13
CA THR A 174 28.86 26.67 3.00
C THR A 174 29.40 27.89 2.25
N PRO A 175 29.79 28.96 2.98
CA PRO A 175 30.41 30.13 2.40
C PRO A 175 31.65 29.82 1.57
N GLY A 176 31.86 30.59 0.51
CA GLY A 176 33.03 30.46 -0.36
C GLY A 176 32.96 29.31 -1.37
N LYS A 177 32.00 28.39 -1.24
CA LYS A 177 31.79 27.34 -2.26
C LYS A 177 30.91 27.83 -3.40
N THR A 178 31.27 27.44 -4.61
CA THR A 178 30.45 27.61 -5.81
C THR A 178 29.38 26.51 -5.92
N PRO A 179 28.25 26.76 -6.62
CA PRO A 179 27.24 25.72 -6.86
C PRO A 179 27.81 24.44 -7.48
N LYS A 180 28.81 24.57 -8.36
CA LYS A 180 29.49 23.42 -8.96
C LYS A 180 30.21 22.55 -7.92
N GLU A 181 30.96 23.17 -7.01
CA GLU A 181 31.70 22.44 -5.97
C GLU A 181 30.74 21.73 -5.02
N ILE A 182 29.66 22.41 -4.63
CA ILE A 182 28.60 21.84 -3.78
C ILE A 182 28.01 20.59 -4.44
N LEU A 183 27.58 20.69 -5.70
CA LEU A 183 26.99 19.56 -6.43
C LEU A 183 27.98 18.40 -6.62
N VAL A 184 29.26 18.69 -6.85
CA VAL A 184 30.29 17.65 -6.95
C VAL A 184 30.46 16.90 -5.62
N ASP A 185 30.50 17.61 -4.50
CA ASP A 185 30.63 17.02 -3.17
C ASP A 185 29.40 16.16 -2.81
N VAL A 186 28.20 16.69 -3.05
CA VAL A 186 26.93 15.97 -2.84
C VAL A 186 26.86 14.73 -3.72
N ASN A 187 27.20 14.84 -5.01
CA ASN A 187 27.17 13.71 -5.92
C ASN A 187 28.14 12.60 -5.51
N LYS A 188 29.37 12.95 -5.10
CA LYS A 188 30.33 11.96 -4.58
C LYS A 188 29.74 11.20 -3.39
N ARG A 189 29.13 11.92 -2.44
CA ARG A 189 28.56 11.29 -1.25
C ARG A 189 27.34 10.44 -1.57
N MET A 190 26.46 10.91 -2.45
CA MET A 190 25.28 10.15 -2.86
C MET A 190 25.64 8.90 -3.66
N TYR A 191 26.62 8.99 -4.56
CA TYR A 191 27.06 7.85 -5.38
C TYR A 191 27.55 6.67 -4.55
N ASP A 192 28.23 6.94 -3.42
CA ASP A 192 28.75 5.90 -2.53
C ASP A 192 27.66 5.20 -1.70
N GLU A 193 26.52 5.87 -1.48
CA GLU A 193 25.49 5.43 -0.53
C GLU A 193 24.18 4.98 -1.18
N ILE A 194 23.98 5.20 -2.48
CA ILE A 194 22.78 4.74 -3.18
C ILE A 194 22.96 3.27 -3.60
N GLU A 195 22.04 2.41 -3.17
CA GLU A 195 21.95 1.04 -3.69
C GLU A 195 21.67 1.05 -5.20
N ARG A 196 22.53 0.38 -5.98
CA ARG A 196 22.49 0.39 -7.45
C ARG A 196 21.26 -0.28 -8.08
N ASN A 197 20.37 -0.90 -7.29
CA ASN A 197 19.29 -1.76 -7.79
C ASN A 197 17.92 -1.05 -7.92
N TRP A 198 17.86 0.27 -7.79
CA TRP A 198 16.59 1.02 -7.72
C TRP A 198 16.30 1.95 -8.91
N PHE A 199 17.13 1.91 -9.96
CA PHE A 199 16.91 2.62 -11.23
C PHE A 199 16.84 1.64 -12.41
#